data_AF-A0A1G8RC87-F1
#
_entry.id   AF-A0A1G8RC87-F1
#
_cell.length_a   1.000
_cell.length_b   1.000
_cell.length_c   1.000
_cell.angle_alpha   90.00
_cell.angle_beta   90.00
_cell.angle_gamma   90.00
#
_symmetry.space_group_name_H-M   'P 1'
#
loop_
_entity.id
_entity.type
_entity.pdbx_description
1 polymer ?
#
loop_
_entity_poly.entity_id
_entity_poly.type
_entity_poly.pdbx_seq_one_letter_code
_entity_poly.pdbx_strand_id
1 'polypeptide(L)'
;MVDNNQQSGWAKLWKQPKSKWLLGIPLGAFLALAIGAVGTVGFNTVLHATSSDAFCVNCHVPSFAAEEVKLSKHGMSKSGMVVNCADCHVSKEFVPKMVRKISAMKEVYLELKGEITTKEEFLAYKKDGAARIIAEMKSNDSRECRTCHDVTRMNFDKQKKVAAKMHQKMDKMGKTCIDCHKYKVAHKKP
;
A
#
# COMPACT_ATOMS: atom_id res chain seq x y z
N MET A 1 -42.04 -24.18 41.25
CA MET A 1 -41.98 -22.98 40.37
C MET A 1 -40.54 -22.52 40.40
N VAL A 2 -39.78 -22.77 39.33
CA VAL A 2 -38.37 -22.36 39.23
C VAL A 2 -38.36 -21.05 38.45
N ASP A 3 -38.06 -19.95 39.14
CA ASP A 3 -37.89 -18.63 38.52
C ASP A 3 -36.63 -18.62 37.66
N ASN A 4 -36.81 -18.91 36.37
CA ASN A 4 -35.78 -18.71 35.34
C ASN A 4 -35.69 -17.23 34.97
N ASN A 5 -35.19 -16.39 35.87
CA ASN A 5 -34.81 -15.01 35.57
C ASN A 5 -33.30 -14.80 35.63
N GLN A 6 -32.54 -15.71 35.02
CA GLN A 6 -31.19 -15.40 34.57
C GLN A 6 -31.27 -14.68 33.23
N GLN A 7 -31.64 -13.39 33.25
CA GLN A 7 -31.27 -12.51 32.15
C GLN A 7 -29.74 -12.52 32.04
N SER A 8 -29.26 -13.22 31.02
CA SER A 8 -27.87 -13.27 30.56
C SER A 8 -27.22 -11.90 30.76
N GLY A 9 -26.00 -11.87 31.33
CA GLY A 9 -25.25 -10.63 31.54
C GLY A 9 -25.19 -9.74 30.28
N TRP A 10 -25.24 -10.36 29.10
CA TRP A 10 -25.35 -9.71 27.79
C TRP A 10 -26.66 -8.93 27.60
N ALA A 11 -27.80 -9.48 28.04
CA ALA A 11 -29.10 -8.80 27.96
C ALA A 11 -29.16 -7.54 28.84
N LYS A 12 -28.38 -7.50 29.93
CA LYS A 12 -28.28 -6.31 30.80
C LYS A 12 -27.50 -5.17 30.15
N LEU A 13 -26.52 -5.48 29.30
CA LEU A 13 -25.72 -4.47 28.58
C LEU A 13 -26.54 -3.69 27.56
N TRP A 14 -27.58 -4.29 26.97
CA TRP A 14 -28.41 -3.68 25.92
C TRP A 14 -29.68 -2.97 26.45
N LYS A 15 -29.90 -2.96 27.77
CA LYS A 15 -31.04 -2.23 28.35
C LYS A 15 -30.80 -0.72 28.32
N GLN A 16 -31.85 0.03 28.00
CA GLN A 16 -31.82 1.49 28.06
C GLN A 16 -31.55 1.96 29.50
N PRO A 17 -30.53 2.81 29.71
CA PRO A 17 -30.23 3.33 31.03
C PRO A 17 -31.30 4.33 31.47
N LYS A 18 -31.66 4.29 32.75
CA LYS A 18 -32.57 5.28 33.37
C LYS A 18 -31.90 6.64 33.63
N SER A 19 -30.58 6.73 33.46
CA SER A 19 -29.81 7.96 33.67
C SER A 19 -29.92 8.91 32.47
N LYS A 20 -30.31 10.16 32.72
CA LYS A 20 -30.39 11.22 31.69
C LYS A 20 -29.03 11.56 31.06
N TRP A 21 -27.93 11.27 31.77
CA TRP A 21 -26.56 11.53 31.30
C TRP A 21 -26.10 10.60 30.18
N LEU A 22 -26.68 9.40 30.08
CA LEU A 22 -26.32 8.43 29.05
C LEU A 22 -27.14 8.58 27.77
N LEU A 23 -27.97 9.62 27.67
CA LEU A 23 -28.82 9.93 26.49
C LEU A 23 -29.65 8.72 26.00
N GLY A 24 -29.97 7.77 26.87
CA GLY A 24 -30.68 6.53 26.52
C GLY A 24 -29.84 5.47 25.78
N ILE A 25 -28.53 5.69 25.59
CA ILE A 25 -27.63 4.75 24.91
C ILE A 25 -27.23 3.63 25.89
N PRO A 26 -27.44 2.35 25.55
CA PRO A 26 -27.09 1.23 26.42
C PRO A 26 -25.57 1.08 26.59
N LEU A 27 -25.13 0.57 27.75
CA LEU A 27 -23.71 0.33 28.05
C LEU A 27 -23.04 -0.59 27.00
N GLY A 28 -23.79 -1.56 26.47
CA GLY A 28 -23.36 -2.44 25.39
C GLY A 28 -23.02 -1.70 24.10
N ALA A 29 -23.70 -0.60 23.79
CA ALA A 29 -23.37 0.22 22.62
C ALA A 29 -22.05 0.97 22.84
N PHE A 30 -21.79 1.50 24.04
CA PHE A 30 -20.50 2.11 24.37
C PHE A 30 -19.35 1.09 24.32
N LEU A 31 -19.56 -0.13 24.82
CA LEU A 31 -18.58 -1.21 24.73
C LEU A 31 -18.32 -1.64 23.28
N ALA A 32 -19.37 -1.80 22.47
CA ALA A 32 -19.24 -2.12 21.05
C ALA A 32 -18.48 -1.03 20.29
N LEU A 33 -18.75 0.25 20.59
CA LEU A 33 -18.02 1.38 20.02
C LEU A 33 -16.55 1.36 20.43
N ALA A 34 -16.26 1.12 21.71
CA ALA A 34 -14.89 1.03 22.21
C ALA A 34 -14.11 -0.11 21.53
N ILE A 35 -14.72 -1.29 21.41
CA ILE A 35 -14.13 -2.44 20.70
C ILE A 35 -13.92 -2.10 19.22
N GLY A 36 -14.90 -1.47 18.57
CA GLY A 36 -14.80 -1.03 17.18
C GLY A 36 -13.68 -0.01 16.97
N ALA A 37 -13.53 0.95 17.89
CA ALA A 37 -12.46 1.95 17.86
C ALA A 37 -11.09 1.31 18.03
N VAL A 38 -10.92 0.46 19.04
CA VAL A 38 -9.66 -0.27 19.28
C VAL A 38 -9.32 -1.17 18.09
N GLY A 39 -10.30 -1.90 17.55
CA GLY A 39 -10.11 -2.75 16.37
C GLY A 39 -9.69 -1.95 15.14
N THR A 40 -10.34 -0.81 14.89
CA THR A 40 -10.03 0.06 13.75
C THR A 40 -8.65 0.70 13.87
N VAL A 41 -8.29 1.20 15.06
CA VAL A 41 -6.97 1.78 15.34
C VAL A 41 -5.89 0.71 15.22
N GLY A 42 -6.09 -0.46 15.81
CA GLY A 42 -5.16 -1.58 15.72
C GLY A 42 -4.94 -2.03 14.29
N PHE A 43 -6.02 -2.22 13.54
CA PHE A 43 -5.96 -2.61 12.13
C PHE A 43 -5.19 -1.60 11.27
N ASN A 44 -5.51 -0.30 11.39
CA ASN A 44 -4.80 0.74 10.63
C ASN A 44 -3.33 0.87 11.03
N THR A 45 -3.02 0.72 12.32
CA THR A 45 -1.63 0.72 12.82
C THR A 45 -0.83 -0.40 12.17
N VAL A 46 -1.36 -1.62 12.13
CA VAL A 46 -0.71 -2.77 11.48
C VAL A 46 -0.56 -2.54 9.98
N LEU A 47 -1.60 -2.02 9.31
CA LEU A 47 -1.51 -1.69 7.88
C LEU A 47 -0.41 -0.68 7.58
N HIS A 48 -0.28 0.36 8.41
CA HIS A 48 0.74 1.40 8.26
C HIS A 48 2.15 0.85 8.54
N ALA A 49 2.32 0.11 9.63
CA ALA A 49 3.60 -0.50 9.99
C ALA A 49 4.11 -1.44 8.90
N THR A 50 3.24 -2.31 8.38
CA THR A 50 3.54 -3.26 7.28
C THR A 50 3.64 -2.60 5.88
N SER A 51 3.54 -1.28 5.82
CA SER A 51 3.74 -0.47 4.61
C SER A 51 4.85 0.57 4.79
N SER A 52 5.63 0.47 5.87
CA SER A 52 6.79 1.32 6.07
C SER A 52 8.02 0.78 5.34
N ASP A 53 8.92 1.67 4.94
CA ASP A 53 10.21 1.27 4.34
C ASP A 53 11.02 0.41 5.31
N ALA A 54 10.96 0.70 6.61
CA ALA A 54 11.60 -0.10 7.65
C ALA A 54 11.13 -1.56 7.63
N PHE A 55 9.82 -1.79 7.49
CA PHE A 55 9.28 -3.14 7.35
C PHE A 55 9.74 -3.79 6.04
N CYS A 56 9.67 -3.05 4.92
CA CYS A 56 10.09 -3.57 3.61
C CYS A 56 11.55 -4.00 3.57
N VAL A 57 12.48 -3.20 4.12
CA VAL A 57 13.92 -3.56 4.11
C VAL A 57 14.29 -4.62 5.13
N ASN A 58 13.50 -4.79 6.19
CA ASN A 58 13.72 -5.83 7.19
C ASN A 58 13.35 -7.22 6.67
N CYS A 59 12.41 -7.30 5.72
CA CYS A 59 11.97 -8.56 5.08
C CYS A 59 12.50 -8.73 3.65
N HIS A 60 13.43 -7.89 3.19
CA HIS A 60 14.11 -8.06 1.91
C HIS A 60 15.59 -7.85 2.13
N VAL A 61 16.26 -8.83 2.77
CA VAL A 61 17.67 -8.74 3.13
C VAL A 61 18.51 -9.65 2.23
N PRO A 62 19.60 -9.15 1.61
CA PRO A 62 20.03 -7.76 1.57
C PRO A 62 19.10 -6.92 0.70
N SER A 63 18.82 -5.67 1.12
CA SER A 63 17.87 -4.79 0.41
C SER A 63 18.50 -4.12 -0.80
N PHE A 64 19.04 -4.90 -1.74
CA PHE A 64 19.63 -4.43 -3.00
C PHE A 64 18.66 -3.51 -3.78
N ALA A 65 17.35 -3.78 -3.68
CA ALA A 65 16.31 -2.94 -4.26
C ALA A 65 16.24 -1.54 -3.61
N ALA A 66 16.43 -1.43 -2.29
CA ALA A 66 16.36 -0.17 -1.56
C ALA A 66 17.55 0.75 -1.89
N GLU A 67 18.74 0.18 -2.10
CA GLU A 67 19.91 0.95 -2.57
C GLU A 67 19.66 1.58 -3.95
N GLU A 68 19.01 0.83 -4.86
CA GLU A 68 18.65 1.35 -6.18
C GLU A 68 17.65 2.50 -6.07
N VAL A 69 16.63 2.37 -5.21
CA VAL A 69 15.63 3.42 -4.98
C VAL A 69 16.30 4.69 -4.46
N LYS A 70 17.19 4.58 -3.46
CA LYS A 70 17.92 5.73 -2.89
C LYS A 70 18.63 6.54 -3.97
N LEU A 71 19.28 5.88 -4.93
CA LEU A 71 20.01 6.56 -6.01
C LEU A 71 19.13 7.04 -7.17
N SER A 72 17.83 6.73 -7.14
CA SER A 72 16.88 7.08 -8.19
C SER A 72 16.33 8.50 -8.05
N LYS A 73 15.55 8.95 -9.05
CA LYS A 73 14.84 10.24 -8.97
C LYS A 73 13.74 10.28 -7.90
N HIS A 74 13.29 9.11 -7.45
CA HIS A 74 12.25 8.96 -6.42
C HIS A 74 12.85 8.85 -5.01
N GLY A 75 14.12 8.44 -4.88
CA GLY A 75 14.87 8.46 -3.61
C GLY A 75 15.67 9.73 -3.38
N MET A 76 16.18 10.35 -4.45
CA MET A 76 16.96 11.59 -4.43
C MET A 76 16.37 12.60 -5.42
N SER A 77 15.34 13.35 -4.97
CA SER A 77 14.72 14.40 -5.77
C SER A 77 15.35 15.77 -5.52
N LYS A 78 15.33 16.64 -6.54
CA LYS A 78 15.80 18.03 -6.41
C LYS A 78 14.95 18.88 -5.46
N SER A 79 13.69 18.50 -5.27
CA SER A 79 12.73 19.19 -4.39
C SER A 79 12.81 18.75 -2.94
N GLY A 80 13.63 17.75 -2.60
CA GLY A 80 13.67 17.16 -1.26
C GLY A 80 12.52 16.19 -0.95
N MET A 81 11.51 16.09 -1.81
CA MET A 81 10.47 15.05 -1.72
C MET A 81 11.06 13.67 -1.99
N VAL A 82 10.66 12.68 -1.19
CA VAL A 82 11.05 11.28 -1.34
C VAL A 82 9.79 10.44 -1.45
N VAL A 83 9.84 9.41 -2.28
CA VAL A 83 8.76 8.44 -2.45
C VAL A 83 9.18 7.14 -1.78
N ASN A 84 8.33 6.63 -0.90
CA ASN A 84 8.58 5.42 -0.13
C ASN A 84 8.26 4.16 -0.95
N CYS A 85 8.72 2.99 -0.50
CA CYS A 85 8.46 1.72 -1.18
C CYS A 85 6.96 1.49 -1.40
N ALA A 86 6.15 1.71 -0.36
CA ALA A 86 4.72 1.48 -0.40
C ALA A 86 3.98 2.45 -1.34
N ASP A 87 4.46 3.68 -1.56
CA ASP A 87 3.80 4.62 -2.47
C ASP A 87 3.71 4.08 -3.91
N CYS A 88 4.65 3.21 -4.30
CA CYS A 88 4.69 2.56 -5.62
C CYS A 88 4.23 1.10 -5.60
N HIS A 89 4.46 0.36 -4.51
CA HIS A 89 4.22 -1.09 -4.43
C HIS A 89 2.96 -1.49 -3.67
N VAL A 90 2.31 -0.55 -2.98
CA VAL A 90 1.08 -0.78 -2.20
C VAL A 90 0.10 0.34 -2.52
N SER A 91 -1.02 0.00 -3.16
CA SER A 91 -2.01 1.00 -3.53
C SER A 91 -2.48 1.84 -2.34
N LYS A 92 -2.77 3.13 -2.56
CA LYS A 92 -3.38 3.98 -1.52
C LYS A 92 -4.86 3.65 -1.32
N GLU A 93 -5.55 3.27 -2.40
CA GLU A 93 -6.96 2.86 -2.41
C GLU A 93 -7.16 1.57 -1.61
N PHE A 94 -8.21 1.53 -0.79
CA PHE A 94 -8.41 0.44 0.18
C PHE A 94 -8.52 -0.94 -0.48
N VAL A 95 -9.40 -1.10 -1.48
CA VAL A 95 -9.63 -2.42 -2.10
C VAL A 95 -8.36 -2.95 -2.80
N PRO A 96 -7.70 -2.18 -3.69
CA PRO A 96 -6.46 -2.66 -4.31
C PRO A 96 -5.31 -2.86 -3.31
N LYS A 97 -5.24 -2.06 -2.24
CA LYS A 97 -4.29 -2.25 -1.14
C LYS A 97 -4.46 -3.61 -0.49
N MET A 98 -5.70 -4.00 -0.17
CA MET A 98 -5.99 -5.27 0.45
C MET A 98 -5.68 -6.43 -0.50
N VAL A 99 -6.03 -6.32 -1.79
CA VAL A 99 -5.66 -7.33 -2.81
C VAL A 99 -4.14 -7.52 -2.88
N ARG A 100 -3.36 -6.43 -2.91
CA ARG A 100 -1.90 -6.49 -2.92
C ARG A 100 -1.33 -7.07 -1.62
N LYS A 101 -1.88 -6.72 -0.46
CA LYS A 101 -1.46 -7.29 0.83
C LYS A 101 -1.74 -8.79 0.90
N ILE A 102 -2.89 -9.25 0.39
CA ILE A 102 -3.19 -10.68 0.31
C ILE A 102 -2.24 -11.40 -0.67
N SER A 103 -2.01 -10.83 -1.86
CA SER A 103 -1.08 -11.44 -2.84
C SER A 103 0.38 -11.45 -2.36
N ALA A 104 0.78 -10.45 -1.56
CA ALA A 104 2.10 -10.36 -0.93
C ALA A 104 2.35 -11.48 0.10
N MET A 105 1.33 -12.18 0.59
CA MET A 105 1.52 -13.27 1.56
C MET A 105 2.38 -14.41 0.98
N LYS A 106 2.37 -14.59 -0.35
CA LYS A 106 3.31 -15.49 -1.03
C LYS A 106 4.76 -15.02 -0.86
N GLU A 107 5.02 -13.72 -1.00
CA GLU A 107 6.37 -13.16 -0.84
C GLU A 107 6.86 -13.32 0.60
N VAL A 108 5.98 -13.08 1.59
CA VAL A 108 6.29 -13.30 3.01
C VAL A 108 6.62 -14.77 3.27
N TYR A 109 5.85 -15.70 2.72
CA TYR A 109 6.11 -17.13 2.87
C TYR A 109 7.47 -17.56 2.28
N LEU A 110 7.84 -17.03 1.12
CA LEU A 110 9.13 -17.31 0.48
C LEU A 110 10.31 -16.72 1.27
N GLU A 111 10.14 -15.51 1.82
CA GLU A 111 11.12 -14.88 2.71
C GLU A 111 11.32 -15.71 3.99
N LEU A 112 10.23 -16.16 4.62
CA LEU A 112 10.29 -17.00 5.82
C LEU A 112 10.95 -18.36 5.56
N LYS A 113 10.90 -18.87 4.33
CA LYS A 113 11.63 -20.06 3.91
C LYS A 113 13.11 -19.82 3.65
N GLY A 114 13.53 -18.56 3.48
CA GLY A 114 14.90 -18.21 3.13
C GLY A 114 15.28 -18.61 1.70
N GLU A 115 14.36 -18.52 0.73
CA GLU A 115 14.65 -18.89 -0.67
C GLU A 115 15.53 -17.87 -1.43
N ILE A 116 15.62 -16.62 -0.95
CA ILE A 116 16.44 -15.56 -1.54
C ILE A 116 17.30 -14.94 -0.44
N THR A 117 18.58 -15.32 -0.37
CA THR A 117 19.50 -14.85 0.68
C THR A 117 20.77 -14.20 0.11
N THR A 118 21.06 -14.46 -1.16
CA THR A 118 22.25 -13.94 -1.87
C THR A 118 21.87 -12.91 -2.93
N LYS A 119 22.87 -12.14 -3.36
CA LYS A 119 22.70 -11.17 -4.46
C LYS A 119 22.38 -11.86 -5.77
N GLU A 120 23.00 -13.01 -6.00
CA GLU A 120 22.87 -13.81 -7.21
C GLU A 120 21.44 -14.36 -7.32
N GLU A 121 20.88 -14.90 -6.23
CA GLU A 121 19.49 -15.33 -6.14
C GLU A 121 18.51 -14.16 -6.35
N PHE A 122 18.77 -13.01 -5.73
CA PHE A 122 17.97 -11.81 -5.95
C PHE A 122 17.97 -11.39 -7.41
N LEU A 123 19.15 -11.35 -8.05
CA LEU A 123 19.27 -10.98 -9.47
C LEU A 123 18.59 -11.98 -10.40
N ALA A 124 18.66 -13.28 -10.07
CA ALA A 124 17.95 -14.32 -10.81
C ALA A 124 16.43 -14.13 -10.72
N TYR A 125 15.90 -13.84 -9.53
CA TYR A 125 14.47 -13.59 -9.31
C TYR A 125 14.01 -12.21 -9.85
N LYS A 126 14.89 -11.20 -9.86
CA LYS A 126 14.57 -9.80 -10.18
C LYS A 126 13.85 -9.65 -11.51
N LYS A 127 14.22 -10.47 -12.52
CA LYS A 127 13.58 -10.43 -13.84
C LYS A 127 12.09 -10.74 -13.76
N ASP A 128 11.72 -11.81 -13.07
CA ASP A 128 10.34 -12.28 -12.95
C ASP A 128 9.54 -11.37 -12.01
N GLY A 129 10.15 -10.95 -10.90
CA GLY A 129 9.56 -9.95 -10.01
C GLY A 129 9.25 -8.63 -10.72
N ALA A 130 10.21 -8.09 -11.47
CA ALA A 130 10.02 -6.86 -12.24
C ALA A 130 8.96 -7.02 -13.33
N ALA A 131 8.92 -8.16 -14.03
CA ALA A 131 7.91 -8.43 -15.05
C ALA A 131 6.49 -8.43 -14.45
N ARG A 132 6.31 -9.06 -13.29
CA ARG A 132 5.03 -9.08 -12.57
C ARG A 132 4.58 -7.69 -12.16
N ILE A 133 5.45 -6.91 -11.51
CA ILE A 133 5.09 -5.56 -11.06
C ILE A 133 4.81 -4.63 -12.25
N ILE A 134 5.58 -4.72 -13.34
CA ILE A 134 5.31 -3.95 -14.56
C ILE A 134 3.97 -4.33 -15.17
N ALA A 135 3.63 -5.62 -15.20
CA ALA A 135 2.34 -6.08 -15.71
C ALA A 135 1.18 -5.56 -14.85
N GLU A 136 1.32 -5.55 -13.51
CA GLU A 136 0.35 -4.98 -12.58
C GLU A 136 0.17 -3.47 -12.79
N MET A 137 1.28 -2.71 -12.85
CA MET A 137 1.26 -1.28 -13.13
C MET A 137 0.71 -0.94 -14.51
N LYS A 138 0.76 -1.87 -15.46
CA LYS A 138 0.18 -1.69 -16.78
C LYS A 138 -1.32 -1.98 -16.79
N SER A 139 -1.74 -3.07 -16.15
CA SER A 139 -3.16 -3.47 -16.12
C SER A 139 -4.02 -2.50 -15.32
N ASN A 140 -3.44 -1.78 -14.37
CA ASN A 140 -4.13 -0.82 -13.52
C ASN A 140 -4.00 0.66 -13.98
N ASP A 141 -3.55 0.90 -15.22
CA ASP A 141 -3.25 2.24 -15.75
C ASP A 141 -2.25 3.05 -14.89
N SER A 142 -1.24 2.38 -14.34
CA SER A 142 -0.19 2.98 -13.51
C SER A 142 -0.77 3.83 -12.37
N ARG A 143 -1.83 3.33 -11.74
CA ARG A 143 -2.57 3.98 -10.65
C ARG A 143 -1.66 4.59 -9.57
N GLU A 144 -0.63 3.85 -9.17
CA GLU A 144 0.33 4.28 -8.16
C GLU A 144 1.16 5.48 -8.64
N CYS A 145 1.56 5.51 -9.92
CA CYS A 145 2.20 6.68 -10.51
C CYS A 145 1.24 7.89 -10.53
N ARG A 146 -0.01 7.66 -10.92
CA ARG A 146 -1.04 8.71 -11.08
C ARG A 146 -1.48 9.38 -9.79
N THR A 147 -1.23 8.71 -8.66
CA THR A 147 -1.48 9.28 -7.33
C THR A 147 -0.65 10.55 -7.09
N CYS A 148 0.55 10.64 -7.68
CA CYS A 148 1.42 11.81 -7.57
C CYS A 148 1.64 12.52 -8.92
N HIS A 149 1.52 11.80 -10.04
CA HIS A 149 1.74 12.32 -11.40
C HIS A 149 0.43 12.47 -12.18
N ASP A 150 -0.02 13.70 -12.31
CA ASP A 150 -1.14 14.04 -13.17
C ASP A 150 -0.63 14.67 -14.46
N VAL A 151 -0.84 13.99 -15.59
CA VAL A 151 -0.41 14.44 -16.92
C VAL A 151 -1.02 15.79 -17.29
N THR A 152 -2.25 16.07 -16.83
CA THR A 152 -2.94 17.34 -17.11
C THR A 152 -2.31 18.53 -16.36
N ARG A 153 -1.58 18.25 -15.28
CA ARG A 153 -0.90 19.26 -14.45
C ARG A 153 0.60 19.34 -14.69
N MET A 154 1.12 18.58 -15.66
CA MET A 154 2.53 18.65 -16.01
C MET A 154 2.86 19.94 -16.74
N ASN A 155 3.92 20.62 -16.33
CA ASN A 155 4.47 21.73 -17.10
C ASN A 155 5.29 21.17 -18.29
N PHE A 156 4.71 21.20 -19.50
CA PHE A 156 5.34 20.67 -20.71
C PHE A 156 6.54 21.50 -21.19
N ASP A 157 6.59 22.81 -20.90
CA ASP A 157 7.69 23.69 -21.31
C ASP A 157 8.99 23.36 -20.59
N LYS A 158 8.90 22.80 -19.38
CA LYS A 158 10.05 22.31 -18.60
C LYS A 158 10.52 20.91 -19.01
N GLN A 159 9.89 20.28 -19.99
CA GLN A 159 10.24 18.94 -20.46
C GLN A 159 11.06 19.00 -21.77
N LYS A 160 11.78 17.92 -22.06
CA LYS A 160 12.36 17.75 -23.41
C LYS A 160 11.22 17.71 -24.44
N LYS A 161 11.41 18.36 -25.60
CA LYS A 161 10.39 18.46 -26.68
C LYS A 161 9.70 17.13 -27.00
N VAL A 162 10.47 16.04 -27.07
CA VAL A 162 9.93 14.70 -27.34
C VAL A 162 9.05 14.20 -26.19
N ALA A 163 9.48 14.36 -24.94
CA ALA A 163 8.72 13.93 -23.77
C ALA A 163 7.39 14.68 -23.65
N ALA A 164 7.40 16.00 -23.84
CA ALA A 164 6.20 16.83 -23.85
C ALA A 164 5.17 16.33 -24.89
N LYS A 165 5.63 16.12 -26.13
CA LYS A 165 4.78 15.61 -27.23
C LYS A 165 4.21 14.23 -26.93
N MET A 166 4.97 13.35 -26.29
CA MET A 166 4.50 12.01 -25.93
C MET A 166 3.49 12.06 -24.79
N HIS A 167 3.73 12.83 -23.73
CA HIS A 167 2.78 13.00 -22.64
C HIS A 167 1.46 13.61 -23.11
N GLN A 168 1.48 14.62 -23.98
CA GLN A 168 0.28 15.22 -24.57
C GLN A 168 -0.54 14.24 -25.43
N LYS A 169 0.09 13.19 -25.95
CA LYS A 169 -0.56 12.17 -26.79
C LYS A 169 -0.87 10.88 -26.04
N MET A 170 -0.50 10.78 -24.76
CA MET A 170 -0.54 9.54 -24.00
C MET A 170 -1.94 8.89 -24.01
N ASP A 171 -2.98 9.68 -23.74
CA ASP A 171 -4.37 9.21 -23.72
C ASP A 171 -4.82 8.72 -25.10
N LYS A 172 -4.47 9.45 -26.17
CA LYS A 172 -4.75 9.06 -27.56
C LYS A 172 -4.02 7.78 -27.98
N MET A 173 -2.89 7.48 -27.35
CA MET A 173 -2.10 6.28 -27.62
C MET A 173 -2.53 5.07 -26.78
N GLY A 174 -3.43 5.25 -25.81
CA GLY A 174 -3.84 4.19 -24.88
C GLY A 174 -2.66 3.60 -24.11
N LYS A 175 -1.69 4.45 -23.72
CA LYS A 175 -0.47 4.03 -23.00
C LYS A 175 -0.53 4.44 -21.54
N THR A 176 0.08 3.62 -20.69
CA THR A 176 0.26 3.90 -19.27
C THR A 176 1.63 4.51 -19.01
N CYS A 177 1.87 5.02 -17.80
CA CYS A 177 3.18 5.56 -17.42
C CYS A 177 4.29 4.51 -17.60
N ILE A 178 4.02 3.26 -17.20
CA ILE A 178 5.02 2.19 -17.21
C ILE A 178 5.36 1.71 -18.62
N ASP A 179 4.50 1.90 -19.62
CA ASP A 179 4.80 1.54 -21.01
C ASP A 179 6.05 2.25 -21.55
N CYS A 180 6.31 3.48 -21.11
CA CYS A 180 7.50 4.25 -21.49
C CYS A 180 8.57 4.30 -20.39
N HIS A 181 8.17 4.34 -19.11
CA HIS A 181 9.09 4.51 -17.98
C HIS A 181 9.59 3.20 -17.36
N LYS A 182 9.25 2.04 -17.93
CA LYS A 182 9.78 0.74 -17.49
C LYS A 182 11.30 0.78 -17.25
N TYR A 183 11.73 0.30 -16.09
CA TYR A 183 13.12 0.25 -15.64
C TYR A 183 13.83 1.61 -15.43
N LYS A 184 13.11 2.73 -15.46
CA LYS A 184 13.67 4.08 -15.26
C LYS A 184 13.01 4.85 -14.13
N VAL A 185 12.13 4.20 -13.36
CA VAL A 185 11.40 4.82 -12.24
C VAL A 185 12.28 4.85 -10.99
N ALA A 186 12.66 3.68 -10.49
CA ALA A 186 13.40 3.55 -9.23
C ALA A 186 14.46 2.44 -9.25
N HIS A 187 14.11 1.25 -9.76
CA HIS A 187 15.02 0.11 -9.82
C HIS A 187 15.80 0.06 -11.13
N LYS A 188 17.03 -0.47 -11.05
CA LYS A 188 17.84 -0.79 -12.24
C LYS A 188 17.18 -1.91 -13.02
N LYS A 189 17.40 -1.90 -14.34
CA LYS A 189 16.97 -2.98 -15.22
C LYS A 189 17.57 -4.32 -14.73
N PRO A 190 16.82 -5.44 -14.77
CA PRO A 190 17.38 -6.77 -14.66
C PRO A 190 18.44 -7.02 -15.73
#